data_AF-A0A7G9TH11-F1
#
_entry.id   AF-A0A7G9TH11-F1
#
_cell.length_a   1.000
_cell.length_b   1.000
_cell.length_c   1.000
_cell.angle_alpha   90.00
_cell.angle_beta   90.00
_cell.angle_gamma   90.00
#
_symmetry.space_group_name_H-M   'P 1'
#
loop_
_entity.id
_entity.type
_entity.pdbx_description
1 polymer ?
#
loop_
_entity_poly.entity_id
_entity_poly.type
_entity_poly.pdbx_seq_one_letter_code
_entity_poly.pdbx_strand_id
1 'polypeptide(L)'
;MERSRLVLAGLLQLLAVLYAVWFYGDRQYTLALLVFALPPILLMIGVMARRRTAAFWAGVFALFWFSHAVMVAWADPVKAPFAWAGIVLSVGIVLATSWPAFAKRFGRKG
;
A
#
# COMPACT_ATOMS: atom_id res chain seq x y z
N MET A 1 6.84 -9.84 16.19
CA MET A 1 6.78 -8.48 15.59
C MET A 1 7.50 -8.38 14.25
N GLU A 2 8.55 -9.16 13.98
CA GLU A 2 9.27 -9.10 12.68
C GLU A 2 8.44 -9.63 11.50
N ARG A 3 7.67 -10.70 11.69
CA ARG A 3 6.81 -11.26 10.63
C ARG A 3 5.79 -10.26 10.08
N SER A 4 5.11 -9.50 10.94
CA SER A 4 4.15 -8.47 10.53
C SER A 4 4.80 -7.32 9.75
N ARG A 5 6.07 -6.99 10.06
CA ARG A 5 6.83 -5.98 9.30
C ARG A 5 7.20 -6.48 7.92
N LEU A 6 7.66 -7.73 7.80
CA LEU A 6 7.97 -8.34 6.51
C LEU A 6 6.72 -8.42 5.62
N VAL A 7 5.56 -8.73 6.21
CA VAL A 7 4.28 -8.70 5.48
C VAL A 7 3.96 -7.29 4.98
N LEU A 8 4.07 -6.27 5.84
CA LEU A 8 3.82 -4.88 5.44
C LEU A 8 4.79 -4.40 4.36
N ALA A 9 6.09 -4.71 4.51
CA ALA A 9 7.11 -4.38 3.52
C ALA A 9 6.85 -5.09 2.18
N GLY A 10 6.48 -6.38 2.22
CA GLY A 10 6.11 -7.14 1.03
C GLY A 10 4.89 -6.55 0.32
N LEU A 11 3.85 -6.16 1.07
CA LEU A 11 2.67 -5.50 0.51
C LEU A 11 3.00 -4.15 -0.14
N LEU A 12 3.84 -3.33 0.50
CA LEU A 12 4.29 -2.05 -0.07
C LEU A 12 5.12 -2.26 -1.34
N GLN A 13 5.97 -3.29 -1.36
CA GLN A 13 6.77 -3.65 -2.52
C GLN A 13 5.90 -4.13 -3.69
N LEU A 14 4.92 -5.01 -3.42
CA LEU A 14 3.93 -5.47 -4.40
C LEU A 14 3.12 -4.31 -4.96
N LEU A 15 2.71 -3.35 -4.11
CA LEU A 15 2.00 -2.16 -4.55
C LEU A 15 2.86 -1.28 -5.48
N ALA A 16 4.13 -1.08 -5.14
CA ALA A 16 5.06 -0.33 -5.99
C ALA A 16 5.25 -0.99 -7.36
N VAL A 17 5.42 -2.32 -7.39
CA VAL A 17 5.55 -3.09 -8.65
C VAL A 17 4.27 -3.02 -9.46
N LEU A 18 3.11 -3.18 -8.83
CA LEU A 18 1.81 -3.07 -9.50
C LEU A 18 1.68 -1.73 -10.21
N TYR A 19 1.97 -0.61 -9.53
CA TYR A 19 1.90 0.72 -10.13
C TYR A 19 2.96 0.93 -11.22
N ALA A 20 4.17 0.41 -11.04
CA ALA A 20 5.22 0.51 -12.06
C ALA A 20 4.89 -0.25 -13.34
N VAL A 21 4.23 -1.41 -13.24
CA VAL A 21 3.75 -2.19 -14.39
C VAL A 21 2.51 -1.55 -15.00
N TRP A 22 1.58 -1.06 -14.18
CA TRP A 22 0.33 -0.47 -14.66
C TRP A 22 0.56 0.79 -15.48
N PHE A 23 1.48 1.66 -15.07
CA PHE A 23 1.79 2.89 -15.83
C PHE A 23 2.84 2.67 -16.93
N TYR A 24 3.34 1.44 -17.14
CA TYR A 24 4.38 1.16 -18.11
C TYR A 24 3.91 1.49 -19.54
N GLY A 25 4.54 2.50 -20.16
CA GLY A 25 4.20 2.97 -21.51
C GLY A 25 3.40 4.29 -21.55
N ASP A 26 3.01 4.87 -20.41
CA ASP A 26 2.36 6.17 -20.39
C ASP A 26 3.35 7.33 -20.66
N ARG A 27 2.88 8.37 -21.35
CA ARG A 27 3.69 9.57 -21.68
C ARG A 27 4.18 10.32 -20.42
N GLN A 28 3.49 10.11 -19.29
CA GLN A 28 3.83 10.69 -17.98
C GLN A 28 4.34 9.65 -16.98
N TYR A 29 4.96 8.56 -17.47
CA TYR A 29 5.43 7.44 -16.65
C TYR A 29 6.26 7.88 -15.43
N THR A 30 7.18 8.83 -15.62
CA THR A 30 8.05 9.32 -14.55
C THR A 30 7.27 9.99 -13.41
N LEU A 31 6.22 10.74 -13.73
CA LEU A 31 5.37 11.38 -12.72
C LEU A 31 4.53 10.34 -11.99
N ALA A 32 4.00 9.36 -12.71
CA ALA A 32 3.26 8.27 -12.12
C ALA A 32 4.14 7.46 -11.14
N LEU A 33 5.40 7.17 -11.51
CA LEU A 33 6.34 6.53 -10.62
C LEU A 33 6.66 7.38 -9.38
N LEU A 34 6.88 8.68 -9.55
CA LEU A 34 7.15 9.60 -8.44
C LEU A 34 5.99 9.70 -7.45
N VAL A 35 4.75 9.69 -7.93
CA VAL A 35 3.57 9.86 -7.07
C VAL A 35 3.07 8.54 -6.51
N PHE A 36 3.12 7.45 -7.28
CA PHE A 36 2.51 6.17 -6.90
C PHE A 36 3.51 5.10 -6.45
N ALA A 37 4.73 5.06 -7.00
CA ALA A 37 5.72 4.02 -6.68
C ALA A 37 6.80 4.49 -5.68
N LEU A 38 7.15 5.78 -5.67
CA LEU A 38 8.13 6.34 -4.74
C LEU A 38 7.64 6.29 -3.27
N PRO A 39 6.42 6.73 -2.93
CA PRO A 39 6.02 6.75 -1.52
C PRO A 39 5.96 5.35 -0.88
N PRO A 40 5.45 4.28 -1.53
CA PRO A 40 5.49 2.93 -0.97
C PRO A 40 6.91 2.45 -0.69
N ILE A 41 7.88 2.77 -1.56
CA ILE A 41 9.29 2.39 -1.37
C ILE A 41 9.88 3.15 -0.17
N LEU A 42 9.64 4.45 -0.06
CA LEU A 42 10.09 5.24 1.09
C LEU A 42 9.49 4.73 2.40
N LEU A 43 8.21 4.37 2.39
CA LEU A 43 7.52 3.78 3.54
C LEU A 43 8.08 2.40 3.87
N MET A 44 8.40 1.57 2.87
CA MET A 44 9.03 0.27 3.06
C MET A 44 10.38 0.43 3.76
N ILE A 45 11.21 1.37 3.30
CA ILE A 45 12.50 1.70 3.95
C ILE A 45 12.25 2.17 5.39
N GLY A 46 11.25 3.03 5.62
CA GLY A 46 10.86 3.49 6.96
C GLY A 46 10.41 2.36 7.90
N VAL A 47 9.66 1.38 7.38
CA VAL A 47 9.21 0.19 8.11
C VAL A 47 10.40 -0.71 8.45
N MET A 48 11.32 -0.90 7.51
CA MET A 48 12.57 -1.66 7.70
C MET A 48 13.49 -0.97 8.72
N ALA A 49 13.58 0.36 8.69
CA ALA A 49 14.30 1.20 9.66
C ALA A 49 13.64 1.25 11.06
N ARG A 50 12.62 0.41 11.31
CA ARG A 50 11.89 0.28 12.57
C ARG A 50 11.18 1.57 13.03
N ARG A 51 10.92 2.55 12.15
CA ARG A 51 10.25 3.80 12.53
C ARG A 51 8.78 3.56 12.83
N ARG A 52 8.34 3.97 14.02
CA ARG A 52 6.97 3.76 14.50
C ARG A 52 5.94 4.57 13.70
N THR A 53 6.35 5.72 13.16
CA THR A 53 5.52 6.58 12.30
C THR A 53 5.31 6.00 10.90
N ALA A 54 6.23 5.16 10.39
CA ALA A 54 6.14 4.63 9.03
C ALA A 54 4.91 3.73 8.85
N ALA A 55 4.56 2.92 9.85
CA ALA A 55 3.35 2.08 9.80
C ALA A 55 2.06 2.91 9.80
N PHE A 56 2.04 4.03 10.54
CA PHE A 56 0.90 4.95 10.54
C PHE A 56 0.71 5.60 9.17
N TRP A 57 1.79 6.18 8.62
CA TRP A 57 1.75 6.81 7.30
C TRP A 57 1.44 5.79 6.19
N ALA A 58 1.93 4.56 6.29
CA ALA A 58 1.57 3.50 5.34
C ALA A 58 0.07 3.22 5.31
N GLY A 59 -0.62 3.25 6.45
CA GLY A 59 -2.08 3.14 6.51
C GLY A 59 -2.78 4.35 5.88
N VAL A 60 -2.31 5.57 6.15
CA VAL A 60 -2.87 6.81 5.56
C VAL A 60 -2.74 6.82 4.04
N PHE A 61 -1.55 6.52 3.52
CA PHE A 61 -1.34 6.47 2.07
C PHE A 61 -2.06 5.28 1.42
N ALA A 62 -2.24 4.15 2.11
CA ALA A 62 -3.07 3.05 1.61
C ALA A 62 -4.50 3.46 1.31
N LEU A 63 -5.07 4.39 2.08
CA LEU A 63 -6.39 4.94 1.78
C LEU A 63 -6.39 5.75 0.49
N PHE A 64 -5.35 6.55 0.26
CA PHE A 64 -5.17 7.29 -0.99
C PHE A 64 -5.06 6.34 -2.20
N TRP A 65 -4.26 5.27 -2.11
CA TRP A 65 -4.14 4.27 -3.17
C TRP A 65 -5.42 3.48 -3.39
N PHE A 66 -6.17 3.16 -2.33
CA PHE A 66 -7.48 2.53 -2.43
C PHE A 66 -8.45 3.40 -3.21
N SER A 67 -8.59 4.69 -2.84
CA SER A 67 -9.49 5.62 -3.54
C SER A 67 -9.13 5.78 -5.01
N HIS A 68 -7.83 5.88 -5.33
CA HIS A 68 -7.36 5.92 -6.70
C HIS A 68 -7.69 4.64 -7.47
N ALA A 69 -7.41 3.47 -6.89
CA ALA A 69 -7.70 2.19 -7.53
C ALA A 69 -9.20 2.00 -7.77
N VAL A 70 -10.06 2.37 -6.81
CA VAL A 70 -11.52 2.38 -7.00
C VAL A 70 -11.90 3.32 -8.15
N MET A 71 -11.39 4.55 -8.17
CA MET A 71 -11.67 5.49 -9.26
C MET A 71 -11.35 4.87 -10.62
N VAL A 72 -10.19 4.23 -10.79
CA VAL A 72 -9.80 3.63 -12.07
C VAL A 72 -10.62 2.38 -12.40
N ALA A 73 -10.97 1.56 -11.41
CA ALA A 73 -11.80 0.36 -11.61
C ALA A 73 -13.15 0.70 -12.26
N TRP A 74 -13.70 1.87 -11.94
CA TRP A 74 -14.97 2.34 -12.48
C TRP A 74 -14.84 3.28 -13.68
N ALA A 75 -13.70 3.95 -13.86
CA ALA A 75 -13.49 4.87 -14.98
C ALA A 75 -13.06 4.17 -16.27
N ASP A 76 -12.28 3.10 -16.19
CA ASP A 76 -11.73 2.42 -17.37
C ASP A 76 -11.81 0.89 -17.20
N PRO A 77 -12.80 0.22 -17.83
CA PRO A 77 -13.00 -1.21 -17.68
C PRO A 77 -11.83 -2.04 -18.22
N VAL A 78 -11.00 -1.49 -19.12
CA VAL A 78 -9.80 -2.18 -19.64
C VAL A 78 -8.71 -2.28 -18.57
N LYS A 79 -8.62 -1.27 -17.70
CA LYS A 79 -7.65 -1.21 -16.59
C LYS A 79 -8.20 -1.77 -15.28
N ALA A 80 -9.47 -2.18 -15.25
CA ALA A 80 -10.14 -2.73 -14.08
C ALA A 80 -9.40 -3.89 -13.38
N PRO A 81 -8.79 -4.89 -14.06
CA PRO A 81 -8.12 -5.98 -13.35
C PRO A 81 -6.91 -5.51 -12.53
N PHE A 82 -6.12 -4.54 -13.03
CA PHE A 82 -5.04 -3.92 -12.27
C PHE A 82 -5.58 -3.11 -11.08
N ALA A 83 -6.69 -2.41 -11.29
CA ALA A 83 -7.36 -1.65 -10.26
C ALA A 83 -7.85 -2.52 -9.10
N TRP A 84 -8.46 -3.67 -9.39
CA TRP A 84 -8.86 -4.64 -8.37
C TRP A 84 -7.67 -5.17 -7.56
N ALA A 85 -6.53 -5.45 -8.20
CA ALA A 85 -5.31 -5.82 -7.48
C ALA A 85 -4.82 -4.71 -6.54
N GLY A 86 -4.87 -3.45 -7.00
CA GLY A 86 -4.54 -2.28 -6.18
C GLY A 86 -5.46 -2.10 -4.96
N ILE A 87 -6.76 -2.38 -5.13
CA ILE A 87 -7.75 -2.38 -4.05
C ILE A 87 -7.39 -3.42 -2.99
N VAL A 88 -7.18 -4.68 -3.40
CA VAL A 88 -6.87 -5.79 -2.48
C VAL A 88 -5.57 -5.53 -1.72
N LEU A 89 -4.52 -5.05 -2.39
CA LEU A 89 -3.26 -4.68 -1.75
C LEU A 89 -3.43 -3.55 -0.73
N SER A 90 -4.19 -2.50 -1.10
CA SER A 90 -4.43 -1.36 -0.21
C SER A 90 -5.19 -1.76 1.06
N VAL A 91 -6.23 -2.60 0.93
CA VAL A 91 -6.95 -3.17 2.08
C VAL A 91 -6.01 -4.02 2.93
N GLY A 92 -5.17 -4.84 2.31
CA GLY A 92 -4.15 -5.63 3.00
C GLY A 92 -3.19 -4.76 3.83
N ILE A 93 -2.74 -3.62 3.29
CA ILE A 93 -1.86 -2.67 4.00
C ILE A 93 -2.60 -2.03 5.18
N VAL A 94 -3.85 -1.60 5.01
CA VAL A 94 -4.65 -1.03 6.11
C VAL A 94 -4.84 -2.04 7.23
N LEU A 95 -5.15 -3.29 6.90
CA LEU A 95 -5.28 -4.37 7.89
C LEU A 95 -3.94 -4.65 8.59
N ALA A 96 -2.85 -4.76 7.83
CA ALA A 96 -1.52 -5.02 8.38
C ALA A 96 -1.02 -3.91 9.31
N THR A 97 -1.37 -2.65 9.01
CA THR A 97 -1.02 -1.49 9.83
C THR A 97 -1.93 -1.32 11.05
N SER A 98 -3.21 -1.71 10.94
CA SER A 98 -4.20 -1.59 12.02
C SER A 98 -4.15 -2.74 13.03
N TRP A 99 -3.72 -3.94 12.60
CA TRP A 99 -3.67 -5.14 13.43
C TRP A 99 -2.90 -5.00 14.76
N PRO A 100 -1.70 -4.37 14.84
CA PRO A 100 -0.98 -4.21 16.10
C PRO A 100 -1.68 -3.30 17.10
N ALA A 101 -2.39 -2.28 16.60
CA ALA A 101 -3.19 -1.38 17.43
C ALA A 101 -4.46 -2.08 17.92
N PHE A 102 -5.10 -2.86 17.04
CA PHE A 102 -6.28 -3.65 17.37
C PHE A 102 -5.96 -4.76 18.39
N ALA A 103 -4.88 -5.51 18.18
CA ALA A 103 -4.41 -6.56 19.09
C ALA A 103 -4.02 -6.03 20.47
N LYS A 104 -3.54 -4.78 20.58
CA LYS A 104 -3.28 -4.16 21.89
C LYS A 104 -4.55 -3.70 22.61
N ARG A 105 -5.60 -3.35 21.87
CA ARG A 105 -6.86 -2.82 22.43
C ARG A 105 -7.88 -3.92 22.74
N PHE A 106 -7.87 -5.01 21.95
CA PHE A 106 -8.73 -6.18 22.09
C PHE A 106 -8.00 -7.44 22.60
N GLY A 107 -6.68 -7.35 22.78
CA GLY A 107 -5.88 -8.37 23.48
C GLY A 107 -6.31 -8.40 24.93
N ARG A 108 -7.21 -9.34 25.22
CA ARG A 108 -7.74 -9.66 26.53
C ARG A 108 -6.61 -9.75 27.55
N LYS A 109 -6.68 -8.95 28.62
CA LYS A 109 -6.04 -9.31 29.90
C LYS A 109 -6.75 -10.58 30.36
N GLY A 110 -6.19 -11.73 29.99
CA GLY A 110 -6.56 -13.04 30.50
C GLY A 110 -5.33 -13.61 31.18
#